data_AF-A0A136WGJ2-F1
#
_entry.id   AF-A0A136WGJ2-F1
#
_cell.length_a   1.000
_cell.length_b   1.000
_cell.length_c   1.000
_cell.angle_alpha   90.00
_cell.angle_beta   90.00
_cell.angle_gamma   90.00
#
_symmetry.space_group_name_H-M   'P 1'
#
loop_
_entity.id
_entity.type
_entity.pdbx_description
1 polymer ?
#
loop_
_entity_poly.entity_id
_entity_poly.type
_entity_poly.pdbx_seq_one_letter_code
_entity_poly.pdbx_strand_id
1 'polypeptide(L)'
;MIILKNKKWRYAYVLIGILLFLCAACAWGKAGVENPLPPVSQNDQQDDDPPAEIPSSNEDPENNNKGDQEDPISDETVPVINKIEPEKTQTVDTKPFWQSEAARITNNLISIAAAAQKDYKENGAKRGWMSKDGLLYNYYEGKYITTDTLVADGYLEKGLNPSDYKILLLNGSDLEEMDGATVPAASADFGVFAAIKQSNKYLIASTSGKIGTISEESFNSLLAKNNQNNGKIVRLSSASVEYERILNYISLFEGRFDEYYVREIRMDNKHAVVVFSNKANTANIKEYILENENNFWEVVYPNAQMEYYPITTINRYIPTLNVELLPTYTLASWRGGIYREQGGVEAALFSAKAISSSSEIAYQCATAACAYAVLTNGSRYACYSEGGIWKAKFVASDYEARKFLKEKTGIDYGFLILDD
;
A
#
# COMPACT_ATOMS: atom_id res chain seq x y z
N MET A 1 -4.76 -1.22 -19.06
CA MET A 1 -5.96 -0.44 -19.41
C MET A 1 -5.55 1.01 -19.53
N ILE A 2 -5.57 1.57 -20.75
CA ILE A 2 -5.11 2.95 -21.01
C ILE A 2 -6.20 3.91 -20.56
N ILE A 3 -6.05 4.50 -19.37
CA ILE A 3 -6.94 5.56 -18.90
C ILE A 3 -6.42 6.88 -19.48
N LEU A 4 -7.01 7.29 -20.59
CA LEU A 4 -6.76 8.58 -21.22
C LEU A 4 -7.30 9.70 -20.30
N LYS A 5 -6.38 10.37 -19.57
CA LYS A 5 -6.62 11.65 -18.89
C LYS A 5 -6.81 12.76 -19.92
N ASN A 6 -7.94 12.79 -20.62
CA ASN A 6 -8.30 13.92 -21.48
C ASN A 6 -9.64 14.52 -21.05
N LYS A 7 -9.60 15.69 -20.39
CA LYS A 7 -10.74 16.39 -19.79
C LYS A 7 -11.91 16.62 -20.76
N LYS A 8 -11.66 16.68 -22.08
CA LYS A 8 -12.71 16.86 -23.10
C LYS A 8 -13.63 15.65 -23.28
N TRP A 9 -13.16 14.44 -22.95
CA TRP A 9 -13.96 13.22 -23.10
C TRP A 9 -14.84 12.92 -21.88
N ARG A 10 -14.48 13.42 -20.69
CA ARG A 10 -15.28 13.27 -19.46
C ARG A 10 -16.68 13.84 -19.63
N TYR A 11 -16.81 15.03 -20.23
CA TYR A 11 -18.13 15.64 -20.49
C TYR A 11 -18.95 14.88 -21.53
N ALA A 12 -18.31 14.24 -22.52
CA ALA A 12 -19.00 13.44 -23.52
C ALA A 12 -19.62 12.17 -22.91
N TYR A 13 -18.90 11.47 -22.02
CA TYR A 13 -19.42 10.28 -21.35
C TYR A 13 -20.54 10.59 -20.35
N VAL A 14 -20.47 11.72 -19.64
CA VAL A 14 -21.56 12.17 -18.76
C VAL A 14 -22.82 12.52 -19.57
N LEU A 15 -22.66 13.19 -20.72
CA LEU A 15 -23.79 13.50 -21.62
C LEU A 15 -24.42 12.24 -22.23
N ILE A 16 -23.59 11.27 -22.63
CA ILE A 16 -24.06 9.97 -23.14
C ILE A 16 -24.82 9.19 -22.04
N GLY A 17 -24.32 9.21 -20.80
CA GLY A 17 -25.01 8.59 -19.66
C GLY A 17 -26.39 9.21 -19.37
N ILE A 18 -26.49 10.55 -19.40
CA ILE A 18 -27.77 11.25 -19.21
C ILE A 18 -28.75 10.97 -20.35
N LEU A 19 -28.27 10.91 -21.60
CA LEU A 19 -29.10 10.59 -22.77
C LEU A 19 -29.60 9.14 -22.74
N LEU A 20 -28.78 8.19 -22.30
CA LEU A 20 -29.21 6.78 -22.14
C LEU A 20 -30.26 6.64 -21.03
N PHE A 21 -30.14 7.41 -19.95
CA PHE A 21 -31.12 7.42 -18.85
C PHE A 21 -32.49 7.97 -19.30
N LEU A 22 -32.48 9.01 -20.14
CA LEU A 22 -33.71 9.58 -20.70
C LEU A 22 -34.38 8.65 -21.73
N CYS A 23 -33.60 7.91 -22.52
CA CYS A 23 -34.16 6.92 -23.46
C CYS A 23 -34.77 5.69 -22.74
N ALA A 24 -34.20 5.26 -21.61
CA ALA A 24 -34.75 4.15 -20.82
C ALA A 24 -36.07 4.54 -20.13
N ALA A 25 -36.23 5.78 -19.67
CA ALA A 25 -37.45 6.28 -19.05
C ALA A 25 -38.64 6.39 -20.03
N CYS A 26 -38.39 6.47 -21.34
CA CYS A 26 -39.45 6.48 -22.37
C CYS A 26 -39.89 5.08 -22.82
N ALA A 27 -39.17 4.01 -22.44
CA ALA A 27 -39.46 2.64 -22.87
C ALA A 27 -40.36 1.84 -21.90
N TRP A 28 -40.57 2.33 -20.66
CA TRP A 28 -41.49 1.71 -19.70
C TRP A 28 -42.91 2.29 -19.78
N GLY A 29 -43.53 2.05 -20.92
CA GLY A 29 -44.96 2.24 -21.13
C GLY A 29 -45.53 1.07 -21.93
N LYS A 30 -46.05 0.08 -21.21
CA LYS A 30 -46.86 -1.09 -21.65
C LYS A 30 -46.09 -2.37 -22.05
N ALA A 31 -46.25 -3.42 -21.24
CA ALA A 31 -47.09 -4.59 -21.52
C ALA A 31 -46.73 -5.74 -20.55
N GLY A 32 -47.72 -6.27 -19.84
CA GLY A 32 -47.61 -7.55 -19.13
C GLY A 32 -48.00 -8.73 -20.02
N VAL A 33 -47.62 -9.94 -19.57
CA VAL A 33 -48.31 -11.25 -19.63
C VAL A 33 -47.28 -12.39 -19.46
N GLU A 34 -47.73 -13.47 -18.80
CA GLU A 34 -47.02 -14.58 -18.11
C GLU A 34 -46.30 -15.63 -18.99
N ASN A 35 -45.19 -16.20 -18.42
CA ASN A 35 -44.63 -17.58 -18.38
C ASN A 35 -44.64 -18.53 -19.63
N PRO A 36 -43.75 -19.58 -19.74
CA PRO A 36 -43.03 -20.31 -18.68
C PRO A 36 -41.55 -20.75 -18.95
N LEU A 37 -40.92 -21.33 -17.92
CA LEU A 37 -39.58 -21.95 -17.84
C LEU A 37 -39.34 -23.16 -18.77
N PRO A 38 -38.10 -23.42 -19.21
CA PRO A 38 -37.65 -24.73 -19.72
C PRO A 38 -36.83 -25.56 -18.69
N PRO A 39 -36.60 -26.86 -18.95
CA PRO A 39 -36.58 -27.90 -17.91
C PRO A 39 -35.19 -28.26 -17.35
N VAL A 40 -35.26 -28.94 -16.19
CA VAL A 40 -34.19 -29.66 -15.49
C VAL A 40 -33.68 -30.84 -16.32
N SER A 41 -32.37 -31.01 -16.39
CA SER A 41 -31.73 -32.27 -16.79
C SER A 41 -30.72 -32.69 -15.72
N GLN A 42 -31.04 -33.79 -15.04
CA GLN A 42 -30.16 -34.57 -14.20
C GLN A 42 -29.17 -35.35 -15.08
N ASN A 43 -27.92 -35.42 -14.65
CA ASN A 43 -27.10 -36.63 -14.80
C ASN A 43 -26.03 -36.59 -13.71
N ASP A 44 -26.20 -37.47 -12.74
CA ASP A 44 -25.16 -37.95 -11.84
C ASP A 44 -24.14 -38.75 -12.66
N GLN A 45 -22.85 -38.46 -12.48
CA GLN A 45 -21.85 -39.51 -12.52
C GLN A 45 -20.72 -39.17 -11.54
N GLN A 46 -20.57 -40.13 -10.65
CA GLN A 46 -19.73 -40.24 -9.48
C GLN A 46 -18.39 -40.83 -9.92
N ASP A 47 -17.29 -40.12 -9.71
CA ASP A 47 -15.94 -40.70 -9.75
C ASP A 47 -15.26 -40.35 -8.41
N ASP A 48 -15.20 -41.37 -7.56
CA ASP A 48 -14.37 -41.47 -6.37
C ASP A 48 -12.91 -41.71 -6.81
N ASP A 49 -11.97 -40.87 -6.37
CA ASP A 49 -10.56 -41.27 -6.28
C ASP A 49 -9.90 -40.69 -5.00
N PRO A 50 -9.01 -41.44 -4.34
CA PRO A 50 -8.61 -41.25 -2.95
C PRO A 50 -7.47 -40.22 -2.73
N PRO A 51 -7.18 -39.80 -1.47
CA PRO A 51 -6.32 -38.67 -1.17
C PRO A 51 -4.84 -38.95 -1.44
N ALA A 52 -4.15 -37.95 -2.00
CA ALA A 52 -2.72 -37.98 -2.27
C ALA A 52 -1.89 -38.08 -0.97
N GLU A 53 -1.07 -39.13 -0.90
CA GLU A 53 -0.08 -39.36 0.15
C GLU A 53 1.10 -38.37 0.07
N ILE A 54 1.56 -37.96 1.24
CA ILE A 54 2.73 -37.12 1.50
C ILE A 54 4.00 -37.99 1.41
N PRO A 55 5.04 -37.63 0.64
CA PRO A 55 6.34 -38.24 0.81
C PRO A 55 7.09 -37.53 1.95
N SER A 56 7.26 -38.27 3.04
CA SER A 56 8.30 -38.07 4.05
C SER A 56 9.65 -38.49 3.47
N SER A 57 10.71 -37.71 3.68
CA SER A 57 12.09 -38.19 3.57
C SER A 57 12.97 -37.48 4.60
N ASN A 58 13.12 -38.13 5.76
CA ASN A 58 14.30 -38.02 6.60
C ASN A 58 15.34 -39.01 6.05
N GLU A 59 16.53 -38.54 5.69
CA GLU A 59 17.75 -39.37 5.77
C GLU A 59 18.90 -38.49 6.28
N ASP A 60 19.38 -38.86 7.46
CA ASP A 60 20.62 -38.42 8.10
C ASP A 60 21.74 -39.45 7.83
N PRO A 61 23.00 -39.18 8.20
CA PRO A 61 24.18 -39.47 7.38
C PRO A 61 25.02 -40.67 7.83
N GLU A 62 25.78 -41.25 6.90
CA GLU A 62 26.96 -42.09 7.14
C GLU A 62 27.87 -42.00 5.89
N ASN A 63 29.19 -42.12 5.88
CA ASN A 63 30.27 -42.18 6.86
C ASN A 63 31.55 -42.36 5.99
N ASN A 64 32.67 -41.73 6.36
CA ASN A 64 34.02 -42.34 6.42
C ASN A 64 35.09 -41.24 6.26
N ASN A 65 35.85 -40.82 7.27
CA ASN A 65 36.76 -41.46 8.23
C ASN A 65 38.25 -41.20 7.90
N LYS A 66 38.98 -40.82 8.96
CA LYS A 66 40.45 -40.73 9.19
C LYS A 66 41.14 -39.53 8.55
N GLY A 67 41.72 -38.57 9.29
CA GLY A 67 42.47 -38.61 10.58
C GLY A 67 43.97 -38.44 10.24
N ASP A 68 44.84 -37.72 10.94
CA ASP A 68 44.83 -36.88 12.14
C ASP A 68 46.07 -35.94 12.05
N GLN A 69 46.05 -34.84 12.82
CA GLN A 69 47.13 -34.30 13.68
C GLN A 69 47.31 -32.77 13.65
N GLU A 70 46.93 -32.19 14.79
CA GLU A 70 47.23 -30.89 15.41
C GLU A 70 48.75 -30.83 15.81
N ASP A 71 49.45 -29.75 16.19
CA ASP A 71 49.09 -28.48 16.85
C ASP A 71 50.38 -27.55 16.95
N PRO A 72 50.51 -26.46 17.77
CA PRO A 72 50.88 -25.10 17.31
C PRO A 72 52.12 -24.46 18.02
N ILE A 73 52.24 -23.11 17.95
CA ILE A 73 52.84 -22.13 18.93
C ILE A 73 53.99 -21.21 18.42
N SER A 74 53.91 -19.96 18.91
CA SER A 74 54.71 -18.74 18.77
C SER A 74 56.10 -18.73 19.43
N ASP A 75 56.99 -17.80 19.04
CA ASP A 75 57.57 -16.74 19.91
C ASP A 75 58.68 -15.90 19.23
N GLU A 76 58.84 -14.67 19.75
CA GLU A 76 59.69 -13.55 19.32
C GLU A 76 61.20 -13.77 19.52
N THR A 77 62.05 -13.13 18.68
CA THR A 77 63.01 -12.06 19.09
C THR A 77 63.94 -11.55 17.95
N VAL A 78 64.20 -10.24 18.03
CA VAL A 78 64.86 -9.21 17.16
C VAL A 78 66.42 -9.33 17.25
N PRO A 79 67.34 -8.73 16.41
CA PRO A 79 67.30 -7.45 15.65
C PRO A 79 67.90 -7.46 14.21
N VAL A 80 67.71 -6.37 13.42
CA VAL A 80 68.78 -5.55 12.77
C VAL A 80 68.18 -4.31 12.07
N ILE A 81 68.38 -3.14 12.71
CA ILE A 81 68.90 -1.85 12.21
C ILE A 81 68.41 -1.28 10.84
N ASN A 82 67.60 -0.22 10.98
CA ASN A 82 67.39 0.97 10.14
C ASN A 82 68.28 1.23 8.91
N LYS A 83 67.62 1.48 7.76
CA LYS A 83 67.97 2.56 6.81
C LYS A 83 66.76 3.00 5.97
N ILE A 84 66.10 4.06 6.48
CA ILE A 84 65.39 5.18 5.83
C ILE A 84 64.87 4.94 4.38
N GLU A 85 63.53 4.85 4.26
CA GLU A 85 62.72 4.99 3.04
C GLU A 85 62.81 6.43 2.46
N PRO A 86 62.81 6.61 1.12
CA PRO A 86 62.26 7.82 0.53
C PRO A 86 60.73 7.75 0.54
N GLU A 87 60.10 8.84 0.98
CA GLU A 87 58.66 9.02 1.13
C GLU A 87 57.85 8.49 -0.07
N LYS A 88 56.85 7.65 0.23
CA LYS A 88 55.71 7.40 -0.64
C LYS A 88 55.03 8.74 -0.93
N THR A 89 55.19 9.22 -2.16
CA THR A 89 54.35 10.29 -2.68
C THR A 89 52.93 9.75 -2.71
N GLN A 90 52.09 10.28 -1.83
CA GLN A 90 50.64 10.08 -1.88
C GLN A 90 50.17 10.42 -3.29
N THR A 91 49.50 9.47 -3.94
CA THR A 91 48.70 9.76 -5.12
C THR A 91 47.57 10.67 -4.67
N VAL A 92 47.78 11.98 -4.86
CA VAL A 92 46.77 13.01 -4.70
C VAL A 92 45.60 12.63 -5.59
N ASP A 93 44.46 12.39 -4.96
CA ASP A 93 43.16 12.19 -5.59
C ASP A 93 42.82 13.44 -6.40
N THR A 94 43.18 13.41 -7.69
CA THR A 94 43.03 14.55 -8.60
C THR A 94 41.65 14.50 -9.23
N LYS A 95 40.63 14.91 -8.47
CA LYS A 95 39.40 15.44 -9.10
C LYS A 95 39.81 16.60 -10.01
N PRO A 96 39.37 16.65 -11.27
CA PRO A 96 39.85 17.64 -12.23
C PRO A 96 39.51 19.06 -11.76
N PHE A 97 40.54 19.86 -11.51
CA PHE A 97 40.53 21.24 -11.01
C PHE A 97 39.85 22.28 -11.93
N TRP A 98 39.30 21.86 -13.08
CA TRP A 98 38.78 22.73 -14.14
C TRP A 98 37.26 22.78 -14.26
N GLN A 99 36.50 22.16 -13.37
CA GLN A 99 35.04 22.28 -13.41
C GLN A 99 34.61 23.60 -12.77
N SER A 100 33.84 24.41 -13.52
CA SER A 100 33.18 25.58 -12.96
C SER A 100 32.24 25.16 -11.83
N GLU A 101 32.02 26.05 -10.85
CA GLU A 101 31.09 25.79 -9.74
C GLU A 101 29.70 25.36 -10.25
N ALA A 102 29.24 25.97 -11.34
CA ALA A 102 27.98 25.62 -11.99
C ALA A 102 27.98 24.19 -12.56
N ALA A 103 29.10 23.75 -13.16
CA ALA A 103 29.24 22.39 -13.66
C ALA A 103 29.27 21.38 -12.51
N ARG A 104 29.95 21.71 -11.40
CA ARG A 104 29.99 20.89 -10.18
C ARG A 104 28.60 20.70 -9.58
N ILE A 105 27.84 21.79 -9.39
CA ILE A 105 26.48 21.74 -8.86
C ILE A 105 25.57 20.90 -9.77
N THR A 106 25.67 21.08 -11.08
CA THR A 106 24.90 20.32 -12.07
C THR A 106 25.20 18.83 -11.98
N ASN A 107 26.48 18.44 -11.95
CA ASN A 107 26.90 17.05 -11.83
C ASN A 107 26.41 16.43 -10.51
N ASN A 108 26.50 17.18 -9.40
CA ASN A 108 26.00 16.71 -8.10
C ASN A 108 24.50 16.44 -8.14
N LEU A 109 23.68 17.35 -8.68
CA LEU A 109 22.23 17.16 -8.77
C LEU A 109 21.87 15.91 -9.58
N ILE A 110 22.52 15.71 -10.74
CA ILE A 110 22.28 14.55 -11.60
C ILE A 110 22.64 13.26 -10.87
N SER A 111 23.80 13.22 -10.22
CA SER A 111 24.25 12.06 -9.44
C SER A 111 23.31 11.73 -8.28
N ILE A 112 22.84 12.74 -7.54
CA ILE A 112 21.88 12.56 -6.44
C ILE A 112 20.56 12.00 -6.98
N ALA A 113 20.01 12.60 -8.04
CA ALA A 113 18.75 12.14 -8.63
C ALA A 113 18.86 10.69 -9.12
N ALA A 114 19.95 10.34 -9.81
CA ALA A 114 20.20 8.99 -10.28
C ALA A 114 20.38 7.99 -9.13
N ALA A 115 21.17 8.34 -8.11
CA ALA A 115 21.40 7.52 -6.93
C ALA A 115 20.10 7.23 -6.18
N ALA A 116 19.33 8.27 -5.84
CA ALA A 116 18.05 8.14 -5.17
C ALA A 116 17.01 7.37 -6.00
N GLN A 117 16.99 7.57 -7.32
CA GLN A 117 16.10 6.82 -8.20
C GLN A 117 16.43 5.32 -8.22
N LYS A 118 17.72 4.99 -8.20
CA LYS A 118 18.19 3.60 -8.17
C LYS A 118 17.76 2.93 -6.86
N ASP A 119 18.04 3.54 -5.72
CA ASP A 119 17.63 3.00 -4.41
C ASP A 119 16.10 2.92 -4.29
N TYR A 120 15.37 3.94 -4.73
CA TYR A 120 13.90 3.91 -4.74
C TYR A 120 13.34 2.73 -5.56
N LYS A 121 13.94 2.41 -6.71
CA LYS A 121 13.51 1.27 -7.54
C LYS A 121 13.85 -0.07 -6.90
N GLU A 122 15.01 -0.19 -6.26
CA GLU A 122 15.50 -1.44 -5.70
C GLU A 122 14.85 -1.75 -4.33
N ASN A 123 14.73 -0.75 -3.47
CA ASN A 123 14.36 -0.93 -2.06
C ASN A 123 13.16 -0.09 -1.62
N GLY A 124 12.73 0.91 -2.41
CA GLY A 124 11.72 1.88 -2.00
C GLY A 124 10.42 1.24 -1.51
N ALA A 125 9.92 0.21 -2.21
CA ALA A 125 8.71 -0.51 -1.82
C ALA A 125 8.83 -1.16 -0.43
N LYS A 126 9.93 -1.90 -0.20
CA LYS A 126 10.19 -2.61 1.06
C LYS A 126 10.43 -1.65 2.22
N ARG A 127 11.06 -0.50 1.94
CA ARG A 127 11.37 0.54 2.93
C ARG A 127 10.23 1.54 3.12
N GLY A 128 9.09 1.40 2.44
CA GLY A 128 7.96 2.32 2.56
C GLY A 128 8.32 3.73 2.11
N TRP A 129 9.16 3.86 1.09
CA TRP A 129 9.49 5.17 0.52
C TRP A 129 8.29 5.73 -0.24
N MET A 130 8.01 7.00 0.00
CA MET A 130 6.86 7.72 -0.53
C MET A 130 7.20 9.19 -0.75
N SER A 131 6.39 9.87 -1.55
CA SER A 131 6.33 11.32 -1.60
C SER A 131 5.57 11.81 -0.36
N LYS A 132 6.18 12.70 0.41
CA LYS A 132 5.55 13.42 1.52
C LYS A 132 5.77 14.90 1.30
N ASP A 133 4.69 15.63 1.04
CA ASP A 133 4.72 17.04 0.64
C ASP A 133 5.64 17.31 -0.57
N GLY A 134 5.75 16.33 -1.49
CA GLY A 134 6.61 16.37 -2.66
C GLY A 134 8.07 15.94 -2.44
N LEU A 135 8.49 15.72 -1.19
CA LEU A 135 9.83 15.26 -0.83
C LEU A 135 9.87 13.73 -0.69
N LEU A 136 11.01 13.13 -1.01
CA LEU A 136 11.23 11.70 -0.82
C LEU A 136 11.37 11.38 0.68
N TYR A 137 10.53 10.48 1.18
CA TYR A 137 10.37 10.20 2.60
C TYR A 137 10.31 8.70 2.88
N ASN A 138 10.99 8.26 3.92
CA ASN A 138 10.87 6.91 4.46
C ASN A 138 9.77 6.89 5.53
N TYR A 139 8.64 6.25 5.21
CA TYR A 139 7.51 6.16 6.12
C TYR A 139 7.83 5.40 7.40
N TYR A 140 8.46 4.22 7.29
CA TYR A 140 8.70 3.35 8.44
C TYR A 140 9.77 3.90 9.39
N GLU A 141 10.75 4.65 8.88
CA GLU A 141 11.77 5.30 9.71
C GLU A 141 11.40 6.73 10.12
N GLY A 142 10.29 7.27 9.60
CA GLY A 142 9.80 8.59 9.96
C GLY A 142 10.67 9.76 9.47
N LYS A 143 11.56 9.56 8.48
CA LYS A 143 12.58 10.53 8.08
C LYS A 143 12.62 10.82 6.57
N TYR A 144 12.99 12.04 6.20
CA TYR A 144 13.24 12.39 4.79
C TYR A 144 14.54 11.75 4.30
N ILE A 145 14.55 11.33 3.03
CA ILE A 145 15.75 10.82 2.38
C ILE A 145 16.67 11.99 2.04
N THR A 146 17.93 11.85 2.41
CA THR A 146 18.98 12.87 2.23
C THR A 146 20.19 12.28 1.51
N THR A 147 21.16 13.12 1.13
CA THR A 147 22.43 12.64 0.57
C THR A 147 23.16 11.70 1.53
N ASP A 148 23.13 11.95 2.84
CA ASP A 148 23.71 11.05 3.84
C ASP A 148 23.04 9.68 3.86
N THR A 149 21.74 9.64 3.62
CA THR A 149 21.01 8.36 3.51
C THR A 149 21.55 7.56 2.32
N LEU A 150 21.66 8.20 1.15
CA LEU A 150 22.18 7.55 -0.06
C LEU A 150 23.66 7.14 0.08
N VAL A 151 24.46 7.90 0.82
CA VAL A 151 25.85 7.55 1.15
C VAL A 151 25.90 6.33 2.05
N ALA A 152 25.09 6.30 3.11
CA ALA A 152 25.04 5.18 4.04
C ALA A 152 24.60 3.88 3.36
N ASP A 153 23.68 4.00 2.39
CA ASP A 153 23.19 2.89 1.58
C ASP A 153 24.10 2.52 0.40
N GLY A 154 25.21 3.24 0.19
CA GLY A 154 26.21 2.93 -0.84
C GLY A 154 25.85 3.36 -2.27
N TYR A 155 24.86 4.23 -2.43
CA TYR A 155 24.43 4.76 -3.73
C TYR A 155 25.11 6.06 -4.14
N LEU A 156 25.73 6.78 -3.19
CA LEU A 156 26.35 8.08 -3.41
C LEU A 156 27.70 8.19 -2.71
N GLU A 157 28.66 8.88 -3.33
CA GLU A 157 29.95 9.18 -2.69
C GLU A 157 29.81 10.23 -1.57
N LYS A 158 30.68 10.14 -0.57
CA LYS A 158 30.78 11.16 0.50
C LYS A 158 31.24 12.51 -0.06
N GLY A 159 30.87 13.58 0.63
CA GLY A 159 31.38 14.93 0.38
C GLY A 159 30.34 15.99 0.01
N LEU A 160 29.05 15.63 0.06
CA LEU A 160 27.94 16.58 -0.09
C LEU A 160 27.28 16.85 1.26
N ASN A 161 26.86 18.09 1.49
CA ASN A 161 26.12 18.46 2.68
C ASN A 161 24.61 18.19 2.49
N PRO A 162 23.96 17.38 3.34
CA PRO A 162 22.53 17.07 3.26
C PRO A 162 21.60 18.27 3.27
N SER A 163 21.96 19.37 3.92
CA SER A 163 21.09 20.55 4.01
C SER A 163 20.91 21.27 2.68
N ASP A 164 21.87 21.12 1.78
CA ASP A 164 21.96 21.91 0.55
C ASP A 164 21.05 21.36 -0.55
N TYR A 165 20.77 20.06 -0.50
CA TYR A 165 20.00 19.35 -1.52
C TYR A 165 18.67 18.85 -0.98
N LYS A 166 17.61 19.01 -1.77
CA LYS A 166 16.31 18.39 -1.55
C LYS A 166 16.12 17.26 -2.54
N ILE A 167 15.69 16.10 -2.05
CA ILE A 167 15.34 14.95 -2.89
C ILE A 167 13.82 14.89 -2.96
N LEU A 168 13.30 15.00 -4.18
CA LEU A 168 11.88 15.07 -4.47
C LEU A 168 11.39 13.74 -5.05
N LEU A 169 10.13 13.43 -4.82
CA LEU A 169 9.44 12.31 -5.47
C LEU A 169 8.07 12.82 -5.95
N LEU A 170 7.91 12.98 -7.26
CA LEU A 170 6.84 13.77 -7.84
C LEU A 170 6.41 13.22 -9.19
N ASN A 171 5.22 13.59 -9.65
CA ASN A 171 4.85 13.43 -11.05
C ASN A 171 5.52 14.54 -11.87
N GLY A 172 6.31 14.21 -12.89
CA GLY A 172 6.98 15.22 -13.70
C GLY A 172 6.05 16.18 -14.42
N SER A 173 4.82 15.76 -14.72
CA SER A 173 3.81 16.67 -15.27
C SER A 173 3.45 17.82 -14.31
N ASP A 174 3.53 17.61 -12.98
CA ASP A 174 3.29 18.68 -12.01
C ASP A 174 4.38 19.75 -12.04
N LEU A 175 5.60 19.37 -12.44
CA LEU A 175 6.72 20.30 -12.64
C LEU A 175 6.58 21.11 -13.93
N GLU A 176 6.03 20.51 -14.99
CA GLU A 176 5.81 21.17 -16.29
C GLU A 176 4.70 22.23 -16.23
N GLU A 177 3.70 22.03 -15.36
CA GLU A 177 2.59 22.98 -15.15
C GLU A 177 3.01 24.25 -14.40
N MET A 178 4.22 24.29 -13.83
CA MET A 178 4.69 25.42 -13.02
C MET A 178 5.12 26.60 -13.90
N ASP A 179 4.67 27.80 -13.55
CA ASP A 179 5.00 29.00 -14.32
C ASP A 179 6.51 29.29 -14.30
N GLY A 180 7.06 29.59 -15.48
CA GLY A 180 8.49 29.78 -15.69
C GLY A 180 9.36 28.53 -15.53
N ALA A 181 8.78 27.33 -15.43
CA ALA A 181 9.54 26.09 -15.30
C ALA A 181 10.26 25.74 -16.61
N THR A 182 11.58 25.65 -16.54
CA THR A 182 12.39 25.07 -17.62
C THR A 182 12.65 23.59 -17.34
N VAL A 183 11.60 22.83 -17.02
CA VAL A 183 11.73 21.40 -16.74
C VAL A 183 11.57 20.62 -18.05
N PRO A 184 12.46 19.67 -18.35
CA PRO A 184 12.41 18.97 -19.63
C PRO A 184 11.29 17.91 -19.68
N ALA A 185 10.48 17.99 -20.74
CA ALA A 185 9.32 17.14 -21.04
C ALA A 185 9.56 15.61 -21.04
N ALA A 186 10.82 15.16 -21.01
CA ALA A 186 11.18 13.74 -20.97
C ALA A 186 11.10 13.12 -19.56
N SER A 187 10.64 13.89 -18.56
CA SER A 187 10.59 13.48 -17.16
C SER A 187 9.16 13.37 -16.63
N ALA A 188 8.16 13.36 -17.52
CA ALA A 188 6.74 13.53 -17.18
C ALA A 188 6.15 12.45 -16.25
N ASP A 189 6.82 11.31 -16.08
CA ASP A 189 6.36 10.23 -15.21
C ASP A 189 6.63 10.50 -13.72
N PHE A 190 5.99 9.72 -12.85
CA PHE A 190 6.30 9.74 -11.43
C PHE A 190 7.72 9.23 -11.17
N GLY A 191 8.57 10.06 -10.58
CA GLY A 191 9.98 9.77 -10.41
C GLY A 191 10.70 10.70 -9.45
N VAL A 192 11.99 10.42 -9.27
CA VAL A 192 12.86 11.16 -8.35
C VAL A 192 13.50 12.35 -9.05
N PHE A 193 13.59 13.47 -8.32
CA PHE A 193 14.33 14.67 -8.74
C PHE A 193 15.23 15.14 -7.60
N ALA A 194 16.30 15.86 -7.94
CA ALA A 194 17.13 16.55 -6.96
C ALA A 194 17.02 18.05 -7.18
N ALA A 195 16.96 18.83 -6.09
CA ALA A 195 16.86 20.27 -6.16
C ALA A 195 17.86 20.96 -5.22
N ILE A 196 18.38 22.11 -5.63
CA ILE A 196 19.25 22.98 -4.82
C ILE A 196 18.80 24.43 -4.98
N LYS A 197 18.78 25.18 -3.87
CA LYS A 197 18.47 26.61 -3.89
C LYS A 197 19.68 27.38 -4.41
N GLN A 198 19.45 28.28 -5.37
CA GLN A 198 20.43 29.21 -5.92
C GLN A 198 19.79 30.60 -5.94
N SER A 199 20.13 31.43 -4.96
CA SER A 199 19.47 32.73 -4.71
C SER A 199 17.95 32.55 -4.56
N ASN A 200 17.12 33.11 -5.46
CA ASN A 200 15.65 33.08 -5.39
C ASN A 200 15.03 32.00 -6.32
N LYS A 201 15.83 31.04 -6.77
CA LYS A 201 15.42 29.98 -7.69
C LYS A 201 15.91 28.63 -7.21
N TYR A 202 15.29 27.57 -7.69
CA TYR A 202 15.75 26.20 -7.54
C TYR A 202 16.24 25.66 -8.87
N LEU A 203 17.45 25.11 -8.88
CA LEU A 203 17.89 24.22 -9.95
C LEU A 203 17.38 22.82 -9.64
N ILE A 204 16.80 22.15 -10.62
CA ILE A 204 16.21 20.82 -10.49
C ILE A 204 16.81 19.89 -11.54
N ALA A 205 17.27 18.72 -11.12
CA ALA A 205 17.72 17.66 -12.01
C ALA A 205 16.73 16.51 -12.03
N SER A 206 16.46 16.01 -13.25
CA SER A 206 15.82 14.72 -13.47
C SER A 206 16.85 13.59 -13.56
N THR A 207 16.37 12.36 -13.44
CA THR A 207 17.18 11.14 -13.63
C THR A 207 17.69 10.95 -15.05
N SER A 208 17.13 11.68 -16.02
CA SER A 208 17.60 11.70 -17.41
C SER A 208 18.83 12.59 -17.64
N GLY A 209 19.40 13.18 -16.57
CA GLY A 209 20.57 14.06 -16.64
C GLY A 209 20.25 15.48 -17.08
N LYS A 210 18.96 15.81 -17.23
CA LYS A 210 18.53 17.14 -17.66
C LYS A 210 18.25 18.05 -16.47
N ILE A 211 18.68 19.30 -16.57
CA ILE A 211 18.51 20.35 -15.56
C ILE A 211 17.46 21.36 -16.00
N GLY A 212 16.63 21.77 -15.05
CA GLY A 212 15.71 22.89 -15.17
C GLY A 212 15.85 23.87 -14.02
N THR A 213 15.14 24.99 -14.14
CA THR A 213 15.07 26.02 -13.10
C THR A 213 13.61 26.36 -12.84
N ILE A 214 13.26 26.54 -11.57
CA ILE A 214 11.95 27.07 -11.16
C ILE A 214 12.13 28.19 -10.13
N SER A 215 11.13 29.06 -10.00
CA SER A 215 11.13 30.08 -8.94
C SER A 215 10.95 29.44 -7.56
N GLU A 216 11.36 30.13 -6.49
CA GLU A 216 11.06 29.69 -5.12
C GLU A 216 9.56 29.59 -4.84
N GLU A 217 8.75 30.49 -5.41
CA GLU A 217 7.28 30.46 -5.28
C GLU A 217 6.68 29.24 -5.97
N SER A 218 7.14 28.92 -7.19
CA SER A 218 6.73 27.71 -7.92
C SER A 218 7.14 26.44 -7.18
N PHE A 219 8.34 26.42 -6.58
CA PHE A 219 8.81 25.29 -5.76
C PHE A 219 7.91 25.08 -4.55
N ASN A 220 7.58 26.16 -3.81
CA ASN A 220 6.68 26.05 -2.65
C ASN A 220 5.26 25.63 -3.07
N SER A 221 4.76 26.13 -4.20
CA SER A 221 3.46 25.74 -4.76
C SER A 221 3.42 24.27 -5.16
N LEU A 222 4.52 23.74 -5.71
CA LEU A 222 4.67 22.32 -6.04
C LEU A 222 4.62 21.43 -4.80
N LEU A 223 5.32 21.80 -3.72
CA LEU A 223 5.26 21.06 -2.45
C LEU A 223 3.84 21.12 -1.85
N ALA A 224 3.20 22.29 -1.89
CA ALA A 224 1.83 22.46 -1.42
C ALA A 224 0.81 21.64 -2.24
N LYS A 225 0.98 21.52 -3.57
CA LYS A 225 0.15 20.68 -4.44
C LYS A 225 0.21 19.20 -4.04
N ASN A 226 1.36 18.76 -3.53
CA ASN A 226 1.61 17.38 -3.11
C ASN A 226 1.43 17.18 -1.59
N ASN A 227 0.79 18.13 -0.91
CA ASN A 227 0.51 18.04 0.50
C ASN A 227 -0.52 16.93 0.79
N GLN A 228 -0.32 16.21 1.88
CA GLN A 228 -1.17 15.08 2.30
C GLN A 228 -2.13 15.43 3.44
N ASN A 229 -2.03 16.61 4.01
CA ASN A 229 -2.94 17.10 5.03
C ASN A 229 -4.20 17.70 4.39
N ASN A 230 -5.18 16.84 4.13
CA ASN A 230 -6.48 17.26 3.60
C ASN A 230 -7.54 17.45 4.70
N GLY A 231 -7.12 17.72 5.94
CA GLY A 231 -8.01 17.92 7.08
C GLY A 231 -8.03 16.74 8.06
N LYS A 232 -9.02 16.75 8.95
CA LYS A 232 -9.10 15.80 10.05
C LYS A 232 -9.45 14.41 9.52
N ILE A 233 -8.63 13.43 9.87
CA ILE A 233 -8.97 12.01 9.66
C ILE A 233 -10.08 11.61 10.63
N VAL A 234 -11.14 11.02 10.07
CA VAL A 234 -12.26 10.46 10.82
C VAL A 234 -12.54 9.04 10.37
N ARG A 235 -12.91 8.19 11.32
CA ARG A 235 -13.57 6.92 11.04
C ARG A 235 -15.07 7.19 10.99
N LEU A 236 -15.74 6.82 9.91
CA LEU A 236 -17.18 7.01 9.81
C LEU A 236 -17.93 6.00 10.68
N SER A 237 -19.05 6.47 11.22
CA SER A 237 -20.04 5.62 11.86
C SER A 237 -20.96 5.01 10.81
N SER A 238 -21.41 3.77 11.03
CA SER A 238 -22.39 3.10 10.17
C SER A 238 -23.75 3.81 10.16
N ALA A 239 -24.06 4.64 11.18
CA ALA A 239 -25.28 5.44 11.25
C ALA A 239 -25.19 6.80 10.50
N SER A 240 -24.04 7.13 9.90
CA SER A 240 -23.85 8.43 9.27
C SER A 240 -24.39 8.50 7.84
N VAL A 241 -24.91 9.66 7.43
CA VAL A 241 -25.36 9.89 6.04
C VAL A 241 -24.19 9.74 5.05
N GLU A 242 -22.99 10.11 5.47
CA GLU A 242 -21.79 10.01 4.63
C GLU A 242 -21.40 8.56 4.33
N TYR A 243 -21.60 7.65 5.29
CA TYR A 243 -21.37 6.22 5.12
C TYR A 243 -22.22 5.67 3.97
N GLU A 244 -23.53 5.90 4.00
CA GLU A 244 -24.45 5.48 2.93
C GLU A 244 -24.12 6.14 1.60
N ARG A 245 -23.72 7.42 1.61
CA ARG A 245 -23.33 8.15 0.40
C ARG A 245 -22.13 7.50 -0.29
N ILE A 246 -21.09 7.16 0.46
CA ILE A 246 -19.88 6.50 -0.07
C ILE A 246 -20.22 5.12 -0.63
N LEU A 247 -21.03 4.32 0.08
CA LEU A 247 -21.41 2.99 -0.39
C LEU A 247 -22.22 3.03 -1.69
N ASN A 248 -23.10 4.02 -1.87
CA ASN A 248 -23.82 4.22 -3.12
C ASN A 248 -22.86 4.48 -4.30
N TYR A 249 -21.82 5.29 -4.11
CA TYR A 249 -20.81 5.50 -5.16
C TYR A 249 -20.01 4.23 -5.48
N ILE A 250 -19.72 3.41 -4.47
CA ILE A 250 -19.10 2.09 -4.67
C ILE A 250 -20.03 1.17 -5.48
N SER A 251 -21.32 1.09 -5.14
CA SER A 251 -22.29 0.29 -5.90
C SER A 251 -22.41 0.73 -7.36
N LEU A 252 -22.41 2.04 -7.61
CA LEU A 252 -22.40 2.58 -8.97
C LEU A 252 -21.13 2.18 -9.72
N PHE A 253 -19.97 2.26 -9.08
CA PHE A 253 -18.70 1.83 -9.66
C PHE A 253 -18.68 0.32 -9.95
N GLU A 254 -19.21 -0.51 -9.06
CA GLU A 254 -19.31 -1.95 -9.27
C GLU A 254 -20.38 -2.35 -10.30
N GLY A 255 -21.24 -1.43 -10.73
CA GLY A 255 -22.34 -1.68 -11.64
C GLY A 255 -23.46 -2.54 -11.05
N ARG A 256 -23.52 -2.65 -9.72
CA ARG A 256 -24.51 -3.43 -8.98
C ARG A 256 -24.79 -2.80 -7.61
N PHE A 257 -26.07 -2.73 -7.26
CA PHE A 257 -26.51 -2.36 -5.91
C PHE A 257 -26.45 -3.60 -5.03
N ASP A 258 -25.24 -3.92 -4.56
CA ASP A 258 -24.99 -5.02 -3.62
C ASP A 258 -25.10 -4.51 -2.18
N GLU A 259 -25.47 -5.41 -1.26
CA GLU A 259 -25.30 -5.16 0.15
C GLU A 259 -23.87 -5.54 0.58
N TYR A 260 -23.27 -4.70 1.42
CA TYR A 260 -21.89 -4.88 1.87
C TYR A 260 -21.79 -5.13 3.37
N TYR A 261 -20.85 -5.98 3.74
CA TYR A 261 -20.27 -5.98 5.09
C TYR A 261 -19.08 -5.04 5.07
N VAL A 262 -19.29 -3.83 5.60
CA VAL A 262 -18.24 -2.83 5.75
C VAL A 262 -17.46 -3.11 7.03
N ARG A 263 -16.15 -2.90 6.98
CA ARG A 263 -15.20 -3.16 8.08
C ARG A 263 -14.60 -1.88 8.60
N GLU A 264 -14.37 -0.95 7.69
CA GLU A 264 -13.84 0.35 8.02
C GLU A 264 -14.12 1.32 6.87
N ILE A 265 -14.52 2.55 7.22
CA ILE A 265 -14.40 3.70 6.34
C ILE A 265 -13.62 4.77 7.11
N ARG A 266 -12.43 5.08 6.62
CA ARG A 266 -11.61 6.19 7.11
C ARG A 266 -11.55 7.26 6.04
N MET A 267 -11.75 8.51 6.40
CA MET A 267 -11.70 9.60 5.43
C MET A 267 -11.09 10.87 6.02
N ASP A 268 -10.56 11.70 5.12
CA ASP A 268 -10.32 13.12 5.34
C ASP A 268 -11.24 13.92 4.38
N ASN A 269 -11.00 15.22 4.16
CA ASN A 269 -11.88 15.99 3.27
C ASN A 269 -11.71 15.65 1.79
N LYS A 270 -10.64 14.94 1.40
CA LYS A 270 -10.28 14.67 0.00
C LYS A 270 -10.32 13.19 -0.36
N HIS A 271 -10.01 12.28 0.56
CA HIS A 271 -9.93 10.85 0.27
C HIS A 271 -10.71 10.04 1.30
N ALA A 272 -11.19 8.88 0.86
CA ALA A 272 -11.76 7.85 1.73
C ALA A 272 -11.13 6.49 1.40
N VAL A 273 -10.82 5.71 2.42
CA VAL A 273 -10.39 4.32 2.32
C VAL A 273 -11.50 3.45 2.91
N VAL A 274 -12.01 2.52 2.11
CA VAL A 274 -13.16 1.68 2.43
C VAL A 274 -12.77 0.22 2.33
N VAL A 275 -12.87 -0.49 3.46
CA VAL A 275 -12.64 -1.94 3.55
C VAL A 275 -13.97 -2.64 3.71
N PHE A 276 -14.31 -3.55 2.81
CA PHE A 276 -15.63 -4.18 2.77
C PHE A 276 -15.62 -5.52 2.04
N SER A 277 -16.73 -6.25 2.08
CA SER A 277 -16.97 -7.43 1.24
C SER A 277 -18.44 -7.51 0.89
N ASN A 278 -18.77 -8.17 -0.23
CA ASN A 278 -20.17 -8.43 -0.59
C ASN A 278 -20.75 -9.48 0.37
N LYS A 279 -22.05 -9.41 0.68
CA LYS A 279 -22.67 -10.37 1.62
C LYS A 279 -22.58 -11.83 1.17
N ALA A 280 -22.52 -12.09 -0.14
CA ALA A 280 -22.38 -13.44 -0.69
C ALA A 280 -21.09 -14.16 -0.29
N ASN A 281 -20.01 -13.41 -0.03
CA ASN A 281 -18.73 -13.99 0.38
C ASN A 281 -17.95 -13.02 1.28
N THR A 282 -18.03 -13.26 2.59
CA THR A 282 -17.36 -12.46 3.61
C THR A 282 -15.84 -12.51 3.52
N ALA A 283 -15.25 -13.59 2.98
CA ALA A 283 -13.80 -13.70 2.80
C ALA A 283 -13.26 -12.91 1.61
N ASN A 284 -14.12 -12.51 0.67
CA ASN A 284 -13.72 -11.69 -0.48
C ASN A 284 -13.65 -10.21 -0.08
N ILE A 285 -12.67 -9.89 0.76
CA ILE A 285 -12.43 -8.52 1.24
C ILE A 285 -11.84 -7.68 0.11
N LYS A 286 -12.39 -6.48 -0.06
CA LYS A 286 -11.97 -5.42 -0.98
C LYS A 286 -11.53 -4.21 -0.19
N GLU A 287 -10.57 -3.47 -0.72
CA GLU A 287 -10.11 -2.20 -0.17
C GLU A 287 -10.05 -1.17 -1.30
N TYR A 288 -10.96 -0.20 -1.23
CA TYR A 288 -11.12 0.84 -2.24
C TYR A 288 -10.65 2.17 -1.69
N ILE A 289 -9.98 2.96 -2.53
CA ILE A 289 -9.64 4.35 -2.25
C ILE A 289 -10.46 5.22 -3.17
N LEU A 290 -11.13 6.19 -2.57
CA LEU A 290 -11.97 7.16 -3.25
C LEU A 290 -11.37 8.56 -3.12
N GLU A 291 -11.56 9.39 -4.13
CA GLU A 291 -11.25 10.82 -4.12
C GLU A 291 -12.55 11.63 -4.18
N ASN A 292 -12.62 12.69 -3.39
CA ASN A 292 -13.71 13.64 -3.36
C ASN A 292 -13.36 14.84 -4.24
N GLU A 293 -14.11 15.01 -5.32
CA GLU A 293 -14.08 16.23 -6.11
C GLU A 293 -15.47 16.88 -6.04
N ASN A 294 -15.56 18.06 -5.42
CA ASN A 294 -16.81 18.83 -5.32
C ASN A 294 -18.00 18.05 -4.72
N ASN A 295 -17.77 17.32 -3.63
CA ASN A 295 -18.75 16.44 -2.97
C ASN A 295 -19.20 15.22 -3.81
N PHE A 296 -18.44 14.88 -4.84
CA PHE A 296 -18.62 13.64 -5.60
C PHE A 296 -17.47 12.70 -5.30
N TRP A 297 -17.79 11.47 -4.86
CA TRP A 297 -16.78 10.45 -4.62
C TRP A 297 -16.58 9.60 -5.88
N GLU A 298 -15.33 9.46 -6.30
CA GLU A 298 -14.92 8.56 -7.38
C GLU A 298 -13.95 7.51 -6.84
N VAL A 299 -14.14 6.23 -7.20
CA VAL A 299 -13.18 5.17 -6.89
C VAL A 299 -11.94 5.36 -7.77
N VAL A 300 -10.83 5.77 -7.16
CA VAL A 300 -9.55 6.04 -7.84
C VAL A 300 -8.56 4.87 -7.70
N TYR A 301 -8.73 4.00 -6.70
CA TYR A 301 -7.92 2.79 -6.51
C TYR A 301 -8.76 1.60 -6.01
N PRO A 302 -9.21 0.70 -6.88
CA PRO A 302 -10.18 -0.36 -6.52
C PRO A 302 -9.54 -1.66 -6.01
N ASN A 303 -8.21 -1.79 -5.96
CA ASN A 303 -7.56 -3.07 -5.64
C ASN A 303 -6.44 -2.93 -4.60
N ALA A 304 -6.58 -2.04 -3.62
CA ALA A 304 -5.55 -1.82 -2.60
C ALA A 304 -5.26 -3.09 -1.77
N GLN A 305 -6.25 -3.97 -1.61
CA GLN A 305 -6.10 -5.23 -0.87
C GLN A 305 -5.08 -6.19 -1.50
N MET A 306 -4.68 -5.96 -2.75
CA MET A 306 -3.74 -6.79 -3.49
C MET A 306 -2.28 -6.33 -3.30
N GLU A 307 -2.07 -5.16 -2.68
CA GLU A 307 -0.76 -4.55 -2.58
C GLU A 307 0.00 -5.02 -1.33
N TYR A 308 1.13 -5.70 -1.53
CA TYR A 308 2.03 -6.09 -0.43
C TYR A 308 2.79 -4.90 0.18
N TYR A 309 3.02 -3.85 -0.61
CA TYR A 309 3.69 -2.62 -0.17
C TYR A 309 2.76 -1.42 -0.45
N PRO A 310 1.65 -1.30 0.30
CA PRO A 310 0.59 -0.34 -0.02
C PRO A 310 1.09 1.11 0.07
N ILE A 311 1.92 1.43 1.07
CA ILE A 311 2.45 2.79 1.28
C ILE A 311 3.11 3.34 0.01
N THR A 312 4.13 2.65 -0.51
CA THR A 312 4.85 3.10 -1.71
C THR A 312 4.00 3.01 -2.97
N THR A 313 3.25 1.92 -3.12
CA THR A 313 2.53 1.65 -4.37
C THR A 313 1.38 2.62 -4.55
N ILE A 314 0.54 2.79 -3.53
CA ILE A 314 -0.60 3.70 -3.58
C ILE A 314 -0.13 5.15 -3.69
N ASN A 315 0.88 5.56 -2.92
CA ASN A 315 1.42 6.92 -2.98
C ASN A 315 1.94 7.29 -4.39
N ARG A 316 2.49 6.33 -5.13
CA ARG A 316 2.89 6.55 -6.53
C ARG A 316 1.71 6.92 -7.45
N TYR A 317 0.53 6.35 -7.19
CA TYR A 317 -0.68 6.63 -7.97
C TYR A 317 -1.45 7.84 -7.45
N ILE A 318 -1.46 8.04 -6.13
CA ILE A 318 -2.21 9.10 -5.42
C ILE A 318 -1.28 9.78 -4.41
N PRO A 319 -0.37 10.67 -4.85
CA PRO A 319 0.63 11.28 -3.97
C PRO A 319 0.03 12.14 -2.85
N THR A 320 -1.17 12.67 -3.05
CA THR A 320 -1.89 13.49 -2.06
C THR A 320 -2.64 12.69 -1.01
N LEU A 321 -2.69 11.35 -1.13
CA LEU A 321 -3.35 10.52 -0.13
C LEU A 321 -2.61 10.62 1.20
N ASN A 322 -3.36 10.91 2.27
CA ASN A 322 -2.83 10.73 3.61
C ASN A 322 -2.74 9.23 3.92
N VAL A 323 -1.51 8.70 3.97
CA VAL A 323 -1.28 7.27 4.20
C VAL A 323 -1.77 6.79 5.57
N GLU A 324 -2.01 7.69 6.52
CA GLU A 324 -2.63 7.35 7.81
C GLU A 324 -4.10 6.93 7.69
N LEU A 325 -4.75 7.18 6.54
CA LEU A 325 -6.08 6.64 6.22
C LEU A 325 -6.05 5.14 5.95
N LEU A 326 -4.90 4.60 5.50
CA LEU A 326 -4.77 3.18 5.24
C LEU A 326 -4.91 2.39 6.56
N PRO A 327 -5.43 1.15 6.50
CA PRO A 327 -5.44 0.30 7.67
C PRO A 327 -4.02 0.03 8.16
N THR A 328 -3.88 -0.23 9.46
CA THR A 328 -2.59 -0.59 10.07
C THR A 328 -2.14 -2.02 9.73
N TYR A 329 -3.00 -2.78 9.07
CA TYR A 329 -2.75 -4.12 8.56
C TYR A 329 -2.72 -4.12 7.03
N THR A 330 -2.06 -5.09 6.44
CA THR A 330 -2.00 -5.27 4.98
C THR A 330 -2.79 -6.51 4.59
N LEU A 331 -3.89 -6.34 3.83
CA LEU A 331 -4.76 -7.44 3.42
C LEU A 331 -4.05 -8.44 2.49
N ALA A 332 -3.11 -8.00 1.68
CA ALA A 332 -2.34 -8.87 0.79
C ALA A 332 -1.55 -9.95 1.55
N SER A 333 -1.13 -9.67 2.79
CA SER A 333 -0.45 -10.62 3.67
C SER A 333 -1.35 -11.78 4.12
N TRP A 334 -2.67 -11.61 4.03
CA TRP A 334 -3.67 -12.59 4.46
C TRP A 334 -4.35 -13.32 3.31
N ARG A 335 -3.84 -13.14 2.08
CA ARG A 335 -4.46 -13.71 0.89
C ARG A 335 -4.50 -15.24 0.98
N GLY A 336 -5.70 -15.80 0.87
CA GLY A 336 -5.95 -17.24 1.05
C GLY A 336 -5.98 -17.72 2.51
N GLY A 337 -5.71 -16.83 3.48
CA GLY A 337 -5.78 -17.12 4.91
C GLY A 337 -7.05 -16.59 5.60
N ILE A 338 -7.94 -15.95 4.85
CA ILE A 338 -9.25 -15.48 5.32
C ILE A 338 -10.32 -16.43 4.82
N TYR A 339 -11.14 -16.92 5.74
CA TYR A 339 -12.20 -17.89 5.50
C TYR A 339 -13.56 -17.29 5.81
N ARG A 340 -14.54 -17.60 4.97
CA ARG A 340 -15.94 -17.21 5.19
C ARG A 340 -16.49 -17.92 6.42
N GLU A 341 -16.19 -19.21 6.53
CA GLU A 341 -16.63 -20.09 7.60
C GLU A 341 -15.43 -20.88 8.13
N GLN A 342 -15.50 -21.21 9.41
CA GLN A 342 -14.48 -21.94 10.14
C GLN A 342 -15.21 -22.85 11.12
N GLY A 343 -15.05 -24.18 10.96
CA GLY A 343 -15.92 -25.18 11.61
C GLY A 343 -15.88 -25.13 13.14
N GLY A 344 -14.76 -24.71 13.73
CA GLY A 344 -14.63 -24.57 15.18
C GLY A 344 -15.45 -23.42 15.79
N VAL A 345 -15.85 -22.42 15.00
CA VAL A 345 -16.58 -21.25 15.48
C VAL A 345 -17.99 -21.62 15.93
N GLU A 346 -18.70 -22.41 15.13
CA GLU A 346 -20.05 -22.86 15.44
C GLU A 346 -20.06 -23.69 16.74
N ALA A 347 -19.14 -24.65 16.85
CA ALA A 347 -18.99 -25.45 18.07
C ALA A 347 -18.67 -24.59 19.30
N ALA A 348 -17.85 -23.55 19.15
CA ALA A 348 -17.54 -22.62 20.23
C ALA A 348 -18.75 -21.79 20.66
N LEU A 349 -19.58 -21.35 19.71
CA LEU A 349 -20.82 -20.60 20.00
C LEU A 349 -21.86 -21.48 20.71
N PHE A 350 -22.04 -22.74 20.27
CA PHE A 350 -22.87 -23.71 20.97
C PHE A 350 -22.38 -23.97 22.40
N SER A 351 -21.07 -24.17 22.57
CA SER A 351 -20.45 -24.42 23.87
C SER A 351 -20.64 -23.22 24.82
N ALA A 352 -20.60 -22.00 24.28
CA ALA A 352 -20.88 -20.77 25.00
C ALA A 352 -22.39 -20.53 25.25
N LYS A 353 -23.27 -21.40 24.76
CA LYS A 353 -24.74 -21.25 24.77
C LYS A 353 -25.20 -19.94 24.11
N ALA A 354 -24.43 -19.48 23.12
CA ALA A 354 -24.74 -18.27 22.35
C ALA A 354 -25.76 -18.51 21.24
N ILE A 355 -25.81 -19.74 20.71
CA ILE A 355 -26.72 -20.18 19.66
C ILE A 355 -27.33 -21.54 19.99
N SER A 356 -28.48 -21.83 19.39
CA SER A 356 -29.13 -23.15 19.37
C SER A 356 -29.20 -23.76 17.97
N SER A 357 -28.88 -22.98 16.94
CA SER A 357 -28.77 -23.40 15.53
C SER A 357 -27.73 -22.56 14.80
N SER A 358 -27.04 -23.16 13.83
CA SER A 358 -26.11 -22.47 12.92
C SER A 358 -26.78 -21.33 12.13
N SER A 359 -28.10 -21.45 11.88
CA SER A 359 -28.89 -20.42 11.19
C SER A 359 -28.95 -19.08 11.94
N GLU A 360 -28.58 -19.07 13.23
CA GLU A 360 -28.53 -17.84 14.04
C GLU A 360 -27.28 -16.99 13.75
N ILE A 361 -26.30 -17.50 12.98
CA ILE A 361 -25.09 -16.78 12.59
C ILE A 361 -25.38 -15.97 11.31
N ALA A 362 -25.47 -14.64 11.45
CA ALA A 362 -25.74 -13.72 10.34
C ALA A 362 -24.47 -13.27 9.60
N TYR A 363 -23.32 -13.27 10.29
CA TYR A 363 -22.02 -12.97 9.71
C TYR A 363 -20.96 -13.84 10.36
N GLN A 364 -20.03 -14.33 9.54
CA GLN A 364 -18.79 -14.92 10.01
C GLN A 364 -17.66 -14.52 9.07
N CYS A 365 -16.49 -14.24 9.64
CA CYS A 365 -15.24 -14.19 8.91
C CYS A 365 -14.11 -14.60 9.84
N ALA A 366 -13.17 -15.39 9.33
CA ALA A 366 -12.20 -16.09 10.14
C ALA A 366 -10.83 -16.16 9.49
N THR A 367 -9.85 -16.57 10.29
CA THR A 367 -8.55 -17.11 9.89
C THR A 367 -8.41 -18.52 10.46
N ALA A 368 -7.22 -19.11 10.34
CA ALA A 368 -6.95 -20.42 10.95
C ALA A 368 -7.05 -20.40 12.48
N ALA A 369 -6.82 -19.24 13.12
CA ALA A 369 -6.68 -19.16 14.58
C ALA A 369 -7.75 -18.29 15.26
N CYS A 370 -8.44 -17.41 14.53
CA CYS A 370 -9.40 -16.47 15.10
C CYS A 370 -10.58 -16.26 14.17
N ALA A 371 -11.70 -15.80 14.70
CA ALA A 371 -12.87 -15.42 13.92
C ALA A 371 -13.68 -14.34 14.62
N TYR A 372 -14.53 -13.68 13.82
CA TYR A 372 -15.57 -12.81 14.32
C TYR A 372 -16.92 -13.29 13.77
N ALA A 373 -17.89 -13.36 14.67
CA ALA A 373 -19.25 -13.76 14.35
C ALA A 373 -20.24 -12.71 14.85
N VAL A 374 -21.26 -12.44 14.04
CA VAL A 374 -22.42 -11.63 14.45
C VAL A 374 -23.66 -12.48 14.28
N LEU A 375 -24.48 -12.52 15.32
CA LEU A 375 -25.72 -13.27 15.33
C LEU A 375 -26.86 -12.45 14.73
N THR A 376 -27.93 -13.12 14.32
CA THR A 376 -29.16 -12.49 13.78
C THR A 376 -29.82 -11.51 14.75
N ASN A 377 -29.61 -11.68 16.05
CA ASN A 377 -30.07 -10.75 17.09
C ASN A 377 -29.12 -9.55 17.31
N GLY A 378 -28.05 -9.43 16.52
CA GLY A 378 -27.03 -8.39 16.64
C GLY A 378 -25.92 -8.65 17.67
N SER A 379 -25.97 -9.75 18.42
CA SER A 379 -24.92 -10.09 19.39
C SER A 379 -23.62 -10.47 18.67
N ARG A 380 -22.49 -10.05 19.24
CA ARG A 380 -21.17 -10.19 18.59
C ARG A 380 -20.25 -11.05 19.44
N TYR A 381 -19.45 -11.87 18.75
CA TYR A 381 -18.53 -12.80 19.38
C TYR A 381 -17.17 -12.78 18.69
N ALA A 382 -16.13 -12.61 19.49
CA ALA A 382 -14.76 -12.88 19.08
C ALA A 382 -14.44 -14.35 19.44
N CYS A 383 -14.05 -15.12 18.43
CA CYS A 383 -13.71 -16.53 18.58
C CYS A 383 -12.23 -16.75 18.33
N TYR A 384 -11.62 -17.69 19.04
CA TYR A 384 -10.20 -17.99 18.94
C TYR A 384 -9.91 -19.46 19.25
N SER A 385 -8.84 -20.00 18.65
CA SER A 385 -8.34 -21.34 18.89
C SER A 385 -7.16 -21.30 19.86
N GLU A 386 -7.20 -22.13 20.89
CA GLU A 386 -6.12 -22.30 21.87
C GLU A 386 -5.90 -23.80 22.09
N GLY A 387 -4.74 -24.31 21.68
CA GLY A 387 -4.46 -25.75 21.71
C GLY A 387 -5.39 -26.58 20.81
N GLY A 388 -5.86 -26.00 19.70
CA GLY A 388 -6.82 -26.65 18.79
C GLY A 388 -8.28 -26.58 19.24
N ILE A 389 -8.55 -26.05 20.45
CA ILE A 389 -9.91 -25.90 20.98
C ILE A 389 -10.39 -24.48 20.72
N TRP A 390 -11.53 -24.37 20.04
CA TRP A 390 -12.18 -23.09 19.76
C TRP A 390 -13.02 -22.61 20.94
N LYS A 391 -12.91 -21.31 21.23
CA LYS A 391 -13.64 -20.62 22.30
C LYS A 391 -14.28 -19.36 21.74
N ALA A 392 -15.45 -19.02 22.24
CA ALA A 392 -16.18 -17.81 21.87
C ALA A 392 -16.31 -16.88 23.08
N LYS A 393 -16.08 -15.59 22.87
CA LYS A 393 -16.25 -14.54 23.88
C LYS A 393 -17.19 -13.47 23.33
N PHE A 394 -18.22 -13.14 24.08
CA PHE A 394 -19.08 -11.99 23.79
C PHE A 394 -18.25 -10.70 23.79
N VAL A 395 -18.53 -9.82 22.83
CA VAL A 395 -17.88 -8.51 22.69
C VAL A 395 -18.94 -7.46 22.37
N ALA A 396 -18.86 -6.30 23.00
CA ALA A 396 -19.88 -5.25 22.86
C ALA A 396 -19.78 -4.51 21.51
N SER A 397 -18.58 -4.38 20.95
CA SER A 397 -18.31 -3.64 19.72
C SER A 397 -17.16 -4.22 18.91
N ASP A 398 -16.97 -3.71 17.68
CA ASP A 398 -15.83 -4.05 16.83
C ASP A 398 -14.49 -3.64 17.47
N TYR A 399 -14.45 -2.52 18.20
CA TYR A 399 -13.28 -2.08 18.95
C TYR A 399 -12.89 -3.08 20.05
N GLU A 400 -13.85 -3.59 20.81
CA GLU A 400 -13.57 -4.60 21.84
C GLU A 400 -13.08 -5.91 21.20
N ALA A 401 -13.72 -6.33 20.12
CA ALA A 401 -13.31 -7.50 19.36
C ALA A 401 -11.87 -7.37 18.84
N ARG A 402 -11.53 -6.23 18.23
CA ARG A 402 -10.18 -5.92 17.74
C ARG A 402 -9.15 -5.99 18.85
N LYS A 403 -9.43 -5.33 19.97
CA LYS A 403 -8.53 -5.31 21.14
C LYS A 403 -8.30 -6.73 21.66
N PHE A 404 -9.37 -7.50 21.85
CA PHE A 404 -9.29 -8.86 22.36
C PHE A 404 -8.51 -9.80 21.43
N LEU A 405 -8.80 -9.79 20.13
CA LEU A 405 -8.10 -10.63 19.16
C LEU A 405 -6.63 -10.24 19.03
N LYS A 406 -6.32 -8.94 19.06
CA LYS A 406 -4.94 -8.45 19.06
C LYS A 406 -4.17 -8.88 20.30
N GLU A 407 -4.78 -8.85 21.48
CA GLU A 407 -4.19 -9.37 22.72
C GLU A 407 -3.91 -10.88 22.65
N LYS A 408 -4.76 -11.64 21.95
CA LYS A 408 -4.63 -13.09 21.82
C LYS A 408 -3.60 -13.53 20.78
N THR A 409 -3.41 -12.76 19.72
CA THR A 409 -2.64 -13.19 18.54
C THR A 409 -1.45 -12.30 18.21
N GLY A 410 -1.39 -11.10 18.78
CA GLY A 410 -0.43 -10.06 18.41
C GLY A 410 -0.74 -9.35 17.09
N ILE A 411 -1.84 -9.71 16.40
CA ILE A 411 -2.09 -9.31 15.01
C ILE A 411 -3.49 -8.69 14.86
N ASP A 412 -3.58 -7.69 13.98
CA ASP A 412 -4.87 -7.17 13.49
C ASP A 412 -5.14 -7.75 12.10
N TYR A 413 -6.32 -8.36 11.93
CA TYR A 413 -6.64 -9.19 10.77
C TYR A 413 -7.62 -8.52 9.79
N GLY A 414 -8.16 -7.35 10.13
CA GLY A 414 -8.98 -6.59 9.18
C GLY A 414 -10.27 -7.25 8.70
N PHE A 415 -10.75 -8.31 9.37
CA PHE A 415 -12.01 -8.99 9.01
C PHE A 415 -13.22 -8.59 9.86
N LEU A 416 -13.03 -7.72 10.85
CA LEU A 416 -14.09 -7.25 11.76
C LEU A 416 -15.02 -6.29 11.02
N ILE A 417 -16.33 -6.48 11.11
CA ILE A 417 -17.27 -5.51 10.51
C ILE A 417 -17.35 -4.25 11.38
N LEU A 418 -17.52 -3.10 10.71
CA LEU A 418 -17.82 -1.82 11.32
C LEU A 418 -19.24 -1.90 11.87
N ASP A 419 -19.35 -1.84 13.19
CA ASP A 419 -20.60 -1.93 13.89
C ASP A 419 -20.43 -1.20 15.22
N ASP A 420 -20.99 0.02 15.28
CA ASP A 420 -20.84 0.94 16.41
C ASP A 420 -21.73 0.57 17.61
#